data_AF-A0A9N8VX17-F1
#
_entry.id   AF-A0A9N8VX17-F1
#
_cell.length_a   1.000
_cell.length_b   1.000
_cell.length_c   1.000
_cell.angle_alpha   90.00
_cell.angle_beta   90.00
_cell.angle_gamma   90.00
#
_symmetry.space_group_name_H-M   'P 1'
#
loop_
_entity.id
_entity.type
_entity.pdbx_description
1 polymer ?
#
loop_
_entity_poly.entity_id
_entity_poly.type
_entity_poly.pdbx_seq_one_letter_code
_entity_poly.pdbx_strand_id
1 'polypeptide(L)'
;MPECWFYSRYGECSNEDCMYLHIDPESKIKECAWYARGFCKHGPNCRHKHVRKVLCQAYLSGFCPKGPECPNGHPKYELPSVQRDFDGTEDDIMRGVEMEEKLHVSNVVKRDILLTSALDREEDIMLVETTDYNTSKNSGQ
;
A
#
# COMPACT_ATOMS: atom_id res chain seq x y z
N MET A 1 0.92 28.38 14.20
CA MET A 1 0.91 28.71 15.64
C MET A 1 1.40 27.47 16.40
N PRO A 2 2.37 27.57 17.32
CA PRO A 2 2.96 26.40 17.99
C PRO A 2 2.01 25.76 19.03
N GLU A 3 2.31 24.50 19.40
CA GLU A 3 1.56 23.74 20.42
C GLU A 3 1.84 24.25 21.84
N CYS A 4 0.84 24.17 22.71
CA CYS A 4 0.98 24.51 24.12
C CYS A 4 1.80 23.43 24.85
N TRP A 5 2.94 23.81 25.40
CA TRP A 5 3.82 22.89 26.12
C TRP A 5 3.16 22.27 27.36
N PHE A 6 2.40 23.06 28.12
CA PHE A 6 1.71 22.58 29.32
C PHE A 6 0.61 21.57 28.98
N TYR A 7 -0.21 21.88 27.97
CA TYR A 7 -1.28 21.00 27.53
C TYR A 7 -0.73 19.70 26.91
N SER A 8 0.30 19.78 26.07
CA SER A 8 0.92 18.61 25.42
C SER A 8 1.53 17.63 26.44
N ARG A 9 2.06 18.13 27.56
CA ARG A 9 2.74 17.31 28.58
C ARG A 9 1.83 16.81 29.70
N TYR A 10 0.93 17.68 30.19
CA TYR A 10 0.12 17.39 31.38
C TYR A 10 -1.36 17.18 31.05
N GLY A 11 -1.79 17.43 29.81
CA GLY A 11 -3.20 17.35 29.40
C GLY A 11 -4.06 18.50 29.94
N GLU A 12 -3.46 19.46 30.65
CA GLU A 12 -4.15 20.61 31.22
C GLU A 12 -3.31 21.89 31.03
N CYS A 13 -4.00 23.02 30.86
CA CYS A 13 -3.40 24.34 30.86
C CYS A 13 -4.19 25.22 31.82
N SER A 14 -3.50 25.92 32.72
CA SER A 14 -4.14 26.79 33.72
C SER A 14 -4.70 28.10 33.13
N ASN A 15 -4.39 28.42 31.88
CA ASN A 15 -4.87 29.62 31.20
C ASN A 15 -6.07 29.28 30.32
N GLU A 16 -7.21 29.91 30.57
CA GLU A 16 -8.45 29.70 29.80
C GLU A 16 -8.37 30.32 28.40
N ASP A 17 -7.72 31.48 28.25
CA ASP A 17 -7.40 32.14 26.97
C ASP A 17 -5.95 31.86 26.54
N CYS A 18 -5.58 30.58 26.45
CA CYS A 18 -4.25 30.20 25.98
C CYS A 18 -4.09 30.55 24.49
N MET A 19 -3.08 31.36 24.15
CA MET A 19 -2.75 31.64 22.73
C MET A 19 -2.18 30.42 22.01
N TYR A 20 -1.69 29.40 22.71
CA TYR A 20 -1.08 28.24 22.08
C TYR A 20 -2.10 27.12 21.81
N LEU A 21 -1.84 26.30 20.79
CA LEU A 21 -2.79 25.26 20.38
C LEU A 21 -2.84 24.13 21.41
N HIS A 22 -4.03 23.81 21.91
CA HIS A 22 -4.31 22.63 22.74
C HIS A 22 -4.65 21.45 21.83
N ILE A 23 -3.67 20.55 21.62
CA ILE A 23 -3.87 19.28 20.88
C ILE A 23 -3.82 18.15 21.90
N ASP A 24 -4.85 17.30 21.92
CA ASP A 24 -4.82 16.11 22.75
C ASP A 24 -3.77 15.11 22.23
N PRO A 25 -2.89 14.59 23.09
CA PRO A 25 -1.88 13.62 22.66
C PRO A 25 -2.53 12.35 22.09
N GLU A 26 -3.74 12.00 22.52
CA GLU A 26 -4.49 10.86 21.98
C GLU A 26 -5.08 11.14 20.59
N SER A 27 -5.51 12.38 20.30
CA SER A 27 -6.02 12.74 18.97
C SER A 27 -4.92 12.81 17.91
N LYS A 28 -3.65 12.93 18.34
CA LYS A 28 -2.48 12.87 17.44
C LYS A 28 -2.22 11.46 16.89
N ILE A 29 -2.69 10.42 17.57
CA ILE A 29 -2.47 9.03 17.15
C ILE A 29 -3.47 8.68 16.05
N LYS A 30 -2.96 8.56 14.81
CA LYS A 30 -3.77 8.12 13.66
C LYS A 30 -4.35 6.71 13.89
N GLU A 31 -5.54 6.46 13.34
CA GLU A 31 -6.14 5.13 13.31
C GLU A 31 -5.28 4.17 12.49
N CYS A 32 -5.20 2.91 12.93
CA CYS A 32 -4.45 1.89 12.20
C CYS A 32 -5.18 1.47 10.91
N ALA A 33 -4.63 1.83 9.75
CA ALA A 33 -5.16 1.46 8.45
C ALA A 33 -5.27 -0.06 8.22
N TRP A 34 -4.45 -0.86 8.90
CA TRP A 34 -4.55 -2.33 8.84
C TRP A 34 -5.71 -2.84 9.71
N TYR A 35 -5.85 -2.33 10.93
CA TYR A 35 -6.95 -2.72 11.81
C TYR A 35 -8.31 -2.28 11.27
N ALA A 36 -8.40 -1.11 10.62
CA ALA A 36 -9.61 -0.65 9.94
C ALA A 36 -10.09 -1.60 8.84
N ARG A 37 -9.18 -2.42 8.27
CA ARG A 37 -9.49 -3.49 7.31
C ARG A 37 -9.88 -4.82 7.96
N GLY A 38 -9.81 -4.90 9.29
CA GLY A 38 -10.22 -6.05 10.09
C GLY A 38 -9.09 -6.69 10.88
N PHE A 39 -7.84 -6.64 10.39
CA PHE A 39 -6.72 -7.29 11.06
C PHE A 39 -5.42 -6.49 10.97
N CYS A 40 -4.75 -6.34 12.11
CA CYS A 40 -3.42 -5.74 12.21
C CYS A 40 -2.41 -6.79 12.69
N LYS A 41 -1.33 -6.98 11.92
CA LYS A 41 -0.25 -7.94 12.24
C LYS A 41 0.43 -7.67 13.59
N HIS A 42 0.43 -6.43 14.06
CA HIS A 42 1.04 -6.03 15.33
C HIS A 42 0.15 -6.31 16.54
N GLY A 43 -1.12 -6.70 16.32
CA GLY A 43 -2.06 -7.02 17.38
C GLY A 43 -2.20 -5.89 18.42
N PRO A 44 -2.24 -6.18 19.73
CA PRO A 44 -2.42 -5.17 20.76
C PRO A 44 -1.22 -4.20 20.90
N ASN A 45 -0.05 -4.56 20.35
CA ASN A 45 1.17 -3.75 20.44
C ASN A 45 1.33 -2.79 19.25
N CYS A 46 0.25 -2.47 18.52
CA CYS A 46 0.32 -1.52 17.42
C CYS A 46 0.53 -0.09 17.94
N ARG A 47 1.43 0.66 17.30
CA ARG A 47 1.64 2.10 17.58
C ARG A 47 0.41 2.96 17.26
N HIS A 48 -0.44 2.50 16.35
CA HIS A 48 -1.63 3.21 15.89
C HIS A 48 -2.88 2.78 16.65
N LYS A 49 -3.87 3.67 16.72
CA LYS A 49 -5.11 3.40 17.46
C LYS A 49 -5.93 2.32 16.77
N HIS A 50 -6.30 1.28 17.53
CA HIS A 50 -7.21 0.23 17.09
C HIS A 50 -8.64 0.57 17.53
N VAL A 51 -9.48 1.02 16.59
CA VAL A 51 -10.89 1.34 16.87
C VAL A 51 -11.78 0.20 16.39
N ARG A 52 -12.43 -0.50 17.33
CA ARG A 52 -13.37 -1.58 16.99
C ARG A 52 -14.71 -0.97 16.57
N LYS A 53 -15.07 -1.13 15.30
CA LYS A 53 -16.37 -0.70 14.76
C LYS A 53 -17.32 -1.91 14.70
N VAL A 54 -18.60 -1.70 15.02
CA VAL A 54 -19.64 -2.73 14.84
C VAL A 54 -19.87 -2.89 13.35
N LEU A 55 -19.69 -4.11 12.83
CA LEU A 55 -19.85 -4.38 11.41
C LEU A 55 -21.33 -4.29 11.01
N CYS A 56 -21.59 -3.68 9.85
CA CYS A 56 -22.92 -3.67 9.28
C CYS A 56 -23.30 -5.07 8.77
N GLN A 57 -24.32 -5.68 9.38
CA GLN A 57 -24.78 -7.00 8.96
C GLN A 57 -25.27 -7.03 7.50
N ALA A 58 -25.98 -5.98 7.06
CA ALA A 58 -26.49 -5.88 5.68
C ALA A 58 -25.35 -5.81 4.65
N TYR A 59 -24.29 -5.06 4.97
CA TYR A 59 -23.11 -4.99 4.11
C TYR A 59 -22.36 -6.32 4.06
N LEU A 60 -22.26 -7.02 5.20
CA LEU A 60 -21.66 -8.35 5.26
C LEU A 60 -22.46 -9.37 4.42
N SER A 61 -23.79 -9.23 4.33
CA SER A 61 -24.63 -10.02 3.42
C SER A 61 -24.51 -9.62 1.94
N GLY A 62 -23.71 -8.59 1.61
CA GLY A 62 -23.33 -8.23 0.25
C GLY A 62 -23.68 -6.80 -0.15
N PHE A 63 -24.72 -6.19 0.44
CA PHE A 63 -25.13 -4.84 0.08
C PHE A 63 -25.82 -4.10 1.22
N CYS A 64 -25.35 -2.88 1.50
CA CYS A 64 -26.02 -1.97 2.42
C CYS A 64 -26.65 -0.81 1.64
N PRO A 65 -27.97 -0.58 1.72
CA PRO A 65 -28.64 0.51 1.00
C PRO A 65 -28.20 1.91 1.46
N LYS A 66 -27.59 2.02 2.64
CA LYS A 66 -27.03 3.28 3.16
C LYS A 66 -25.65 3.62 2.57
N GLY A 67 -25.02 2.68 1.87
CA GLY A 67 -23.73 2.89 1.24
C GLY A 67 -22.62 3.29 2.24
N PRO A 68 -21.74 4.23 1.90
CA PRO A 68 -20.62 4.65 2.76
C PRO A 68 -21.06 5.43 4.01
N GLU A 69 -22.26 6.00 4.00
CA GLU A 69 -22.84 6.80 5.11
C GLU A 69 -23.54 5.93 6.17
N CYS A 70 -23.31 4.62 6.17
CA CYS A 70 -23.90 3.73 7.15
C CYS A 70 -23.33 4.01 8.56
N PRO A 71 -24.17 4.06 9.61
CA PRO A 71 -23.69 4.23 10.99
C PRO A 71 -22.85 3.03 11.48
N ASN A 72 -23.02 1.87 10.83
CA ASN A 72 -22.25 0.67 11.12
C ASN A 72 -21.03 0.58 10.18
N GLY A 73 -19.94 0.01 10.69
CA GLY A 73 -18.68 -0.10 9.96
C GLY A 73 -18.78 -1.00 8.73
N HIS A 74 -18.31 -0.48 7.60
CA HIS A 74 -18.07 -1.24 6.37
C HIS A 74 -16.55 -1.42 6.19
N PRO A 75 -16.04 -2.64 5.97
CA PRO A 75 -14.64 -2.86 5.61
C PRO A 75 -14.29 -2.07 4.34
N LYS A 76 -13.26 -1.23 4.41
CA LYS A 76 -12.73 -0.50 3.25
C LYS A 76 -11.52 -1.25 2.71
N TYR A 77 -11.63 -1.85 1.53
CA TYR A 77 -10.52 -2.56 0.89
C TYR A 77 -9.57 -1.65 0.12
N GLU A 78 -10.03 -0.42 -0.18
CA GLU A 78 -9.23 0.57 -0.89
C GLU A 78 -7.96 0.92 -0.11
N LEU A 79 -6.85 0.96 -0.84
CA LEU A 79 -5.61 1.49 -0.31
C LEU A 79 -5.82 2.98 -0.06
N PRO A 80 -5.31 3.54 1.06
CA PRO A 80 -5.17 4.99 1.16
C PRO A 80 -4.47 5.45 -0.11
N SER A 81 -5.14 6.31 -0.89
CA SER A 81 -4.43 7.07 -1.92
C SER A 81 -3.23 7.67 -1.22
N VAL A 82 -2.06 7.65 -1.86
CA VAL A 82 -0.83 8.25 -1.34
C VAL A 82 -0.98 9.78 -1.33
N GLN A 83 -2.00 10.28 -0.64
CA GLN A 83 -2.04 11.62 -0.13
C GLN A 83 -1.05 11.57 1.02
N ARG A 84 0.16 11.94 0.61
CA ARG A 84 1.30 12.38 1.39
C ARG A 84 0.87 13.24 2.58
N ASP A 85 0.35 12.62 3.63
CA ASP A 85 0.28 13.24 4.96
C ASP A 85 1.71 13.24 5.51
N PHE A 86 2.55 14.10 4.94
CA PHE A 86 3.95 14.29 5.34
C PHE A 86 4.03 14.85 6.76
N ASP A 87 4.30 13.97 7.72
CA ASP A 87 4.95 14.33 8.98
C ASP A 87 6.44 13.93 9.00
N GLY A 88 7.01 13.60 7.83
CA GLY A 88 8.44 13.36 7.64
C GLY A 88 9.19 14.65 7.29
N THR A 89 10.40 14.80 7.82
CA THR A 89 11.32 15.90 7.49
C THR A 89 11.65 15.89 6.00
N GLU A 90 12.01 17.04 5.43
CA GLU A 90 12.26 17.23 3.98
C GLU A 90 13.21 16.16 3.37
N ASP A 91 14.13 15.62 4.17
CA ASP A 91 15.07 14.54 3.80
C ASP A 91 14.40 13.17 3.53
N ASP A 92 13.23 12.90 4.10
CA ASP A 92 12.47 11.67 3.86
C ASP A 92 11.68 11.74 2.55
N ILE A 93 11.31 12.94 2.13
CA ILE A 93 10.59 13.23 0.88
C ILE A 93 11.50 12.92 -0.33
N MET A 94 12.73 13.43 -0.30
CA MET A 94 13.70 13.22 -1.38
C MET A 94 14.07 11.75 -1.55
N ARG A 95 14.23 11.01 -0.43
CA ARG A 95 14.52 9.56 -0.48
C ARG A 95 13.34 8.73 -0.99
N GLY A 96 12.10 9.15 -0.73
CA GLY A 96 10.90 8.46 -1.22
C GLY A 96 10.73 8.59 -2.74
N VAL A 97 10.95 9.79 -3.30
CA VAL A 97 10.87 10.02 -4.75
C VAL A 97 11.94 9.21 -5.50
N GLU A 98 13.17 9.17 -4.97
CA GLU A 98 14.22 8.35 -5.57
C GLU A 98 13.92 6.84 -5.55
N MET A 99 13.25 6.33 -4.49
CA MET A 99 12.87 4.92 -4.43
C MET A 99 11.80 4.56 -5.47
N GLU A 100 10.81 5.43 -5.70
CA GLU A 100 9.77 5.22 -6.71
C GLU A 100 10.33 5.27 -8.13
N GLU A 101 11.26 6.19 -8.40
CA GLU A 101 11.93 6.28 -9.69
C GLU A 101 12.79 5.03 -9.95
N LYS A 102 13.58 4.58 -8.97
CA LYS A 102 14.37 3.35 -9.08
C LYS A 102 13.50 2.11 -9.27
N LEU A 103 12.34 2.03 -8.61
CA LEU A 103 11.42 0.90 -8.77
C LEU A 103 10.78 0.91 -10.17
N HIS A 104 10.31 2.06 -10.66
CA HIS A 104 9.77 2.20 -12.01
C HIS A 104 10.82 1.88 -13.07
N VAL A 105 12.03 2.46 -12.96
CA VAL A 105 13.14 2.16 -13.86
C VAL A 105 13.49 0.67 -13.81
N SER A 106 13.55 0.05 -12.62
CA SER A 106 13.84 -1.39 -12.51
C SER A 106 12.76 -2.27 -13.14
N ASN A 107 11.49 -1.86 -13.06
CA ASN A 107 10.37 -2.61 -13.63
C ASN A 107 10.29 -2.44 -15.16
N VAL A 108 10.61 -1.25 -15.67
CA VAL A 108 10.75 -0.99 -17.12
C VAL A 108 11.91 -1.83 -17.68
N VAL A 109 13.09 -1.76 -17.06
CA VAL A 109 14.27 -2.53 -17.48
C VAL A 109 14.02 -4.05 -17.43
N LYS A 110 13.37 -4.56 -16.37
CA LYS A 110 13.01 -5.99 -16.30
C LYS A 110 12.00 -6.40 -17.37
N ARG A 111 11.05 -5.51 -17.72
CA ARG A 111 10.07 -5.77 -18.78
C ARG A 111 10.73 -5.79 -20.16
N ASP A 112 11.67 -4.88 -20.41
CA ASP A 112 12.40 -4.80 -21.67
C ASP A 112 13.32 -6.03 -21.88
N ILE A 113 14.03 -6.48 -20.83
CA ILE A 113 14.86 -7.71 -20.87
C ILE A 113 14.01 -8.97 -21.15
N LEU A 114 12.81 -9.05 -20.57
CA LEU A 114 11.89 -10.17 -20.82
C LEU A 114 11.31 -10.15 -22.24
N LEU A 115 11.17 -8.97 -22.85
CA LEU A 115 10.67 -8.83 -24.21
C LEU A 115 11.74 -9.15 -25.26
N THR A 116 12.99 -8.74 -25.05
CA THR A 116 14.11 -9.08 -25.95
C THR A 116 14.41 -10.58 -25.92
N SER A 117 14.39 -11.21 -24.74
CA SER A 117 14.59 -12.67 -24.60
C SER A 117 13.44 -13.52 -25.16
N ALA A 118 12.27 -12.93 -25.41
CA ALA A 118 11.17 -13.60 -26.09
C ALA A 118 11.36 -13.60 -27.62
N LEU A 119 11.99 -12.56 -28.18
CA LEU A 119 12.26 -12.44 -29.62
C LEU A 119 13.46 -13.29 -30.05
N ASP A 120 14.47 -13.45 -29.19
CA ASP A 120 15.63 -14.32 -29.46
C ASP A 120 15.27 -15.84 -29.44
N ARG A 121 14.09 -16.21 -28.93
CA ARG A 121 13.60 -17.60 -28.91
C ARG A 121 12.83 -18.02 -30.16
N GLU A 122 12.34 -17.08 -30.96
CA GLU A 122 11.57 -17.41 -32.17
C GLU A 122 12.48 -17.74 -33.36
N GLU A 123 13.73 -17.26 -33.40
CA GLU A 123 14.68 -17.60 -34.47
C GLU A 123 15.32 -19.00 -34.29
N ASP A 124 15.41 -19.52 -33.06
CA ASP A 124 15.94 -20.87 -32.80
C ASP A 124 14.93 -22.00 -33.08
N ILE A 125 13.63 -21.69 -33.19
CA ILE A 125 12.58 -22.70 -33.44
C ILE A 125 12.52 -23.09 -34.92
N MET A 126 12.98 -22.24 -35.85
CA MET A 126 12.87 -22.50 -37.30
C MET A 126 14.02 -23.33 -37.90
N LEU A 127 15.07 -23.67 -37.13
CA LEU A 127 16.20 -24.47 -37.64
C LEU A 127 16.14 -25.96 -37.26
N VAL A 128 15.23 -26.36 -36.37
CA VAL A 128 15.16 -27.75 -35.88
C VAL A 128 14.26 -28.66 -36.74
N GLU A 129 13.39 -28.11 -37.58
CA GLU A 129 12.42 -28.92 -38.34
C GLU A 129 12.93 -29.44 -39.70
N THR A 130 14.10 -29.02 -40.18
CA THR A 130 14.59 -29.40 -41.52
C THR A 130 15.62 -30.53 -41.55
N THR A 131 16.17 -30.94 -40.42
CA THR A 131 17.23 -31.97 -40.38
C THR A 131 16.73 -33.39 -40.19
N ASP A 132 15.48 -33.58 -39.75
CA ASP A 132 15.00 -34.90 -39.33
C ASP A 132 14.22 -35.65 -40.42
N TYR A 133 13.96 -35.04 -41.57
CA TYR A 133 13.20 -35.69 -42.66
C TYR A 133 14.06 -36.49 -43.68
N ASN A 134 15.38 -36.33 -43.72
CA ASN A 134 16.21 -36.94 -44.77
C ASN A 134 17.08 -38.13 -44.35
N THR A 135 16.97 -38.64 -43.11
CA THR A 135 17.81 -39.76 -42.62
C THR A 135 17.02 -41.03 -42.25
N SER A 136 15.81 -41.23 -42.81
CA SER A 136 15.06 -42.50 -42.63
C SER A 136 14.74 -43.28 -43.91
N LYS A 137 15.27 -42.87 -45.08
CA LYS A 137 15.14 -43.63 -46.35
C LYS A 137 16.42 -44.32 -46.85
N ASN A 138 17.32 -44.69 -45.94
CA ASN A 138 18.40 -45.64 -46.26
C ASN A 138 18.59 -46.64 -45.11
N SER A 139 17.53 -47.39 -44.80
CA SER A 139 17.62 -48.68 -44.12
C SER A 139 17.40 -49.79 -45.15
N GLY A 140 18.49 -50.42 -45.57
CA GLY A 140 18.58 -51.81 -46.02
C GLY A 140 17.68 -52.29 -47.16
N GLN A 141 18.27 -52.43 -48.35
CA GLN A 141 18.37 -53.70 -49.09
C GLN A 141 19.33 -53.57 -50.27
#